data_AF-A0A653V7P4-F1
#
_entry.id   AF-A0A653V7P4-F1
#
_cell.length_a   1.000
_cell.length_b   1.000
_cell.length_c   1.000
_cell.angle_alpha   90.00
_cell.angle_beta   90.00
_cell.angle_gamma   90.00
#
_symmetry.space_group_name_H-M   'P 1'
#
loop_
_entity.id
_entity.type
_entity.pdbx_description
1 polymer ?
#
loop_
_entity_poly.entity_id
_entity_poly.type
_entity_poly.pdbx_seq_one_letter_code
_entity_poly.pdbx_strand_id
1 'polypeptide(L)'
;MVRITWDPDAVAHMRDRHGVEPHQAEEALDDPEALLRSPDPASRSGRSDRYIGWSTSLQQLLVVIVIRHDGCLFGGNAWPANASHRKLYEERRDND
;
A
#
# COMPACT_ATOMS: atom_id res chain seq x y z
N MET A 1 12.40 -7.01 3.73
CA MET A 1 12.28 -5.78 2.92
C MET A 1 12.35 -6.14 1.45
N VAL A 2 11.23 -5.99 0.76
CA VAL A 2 11.12 -6.18 -0.69
C VAL A 2 11.43 -4.84 -1.36
N ARG A 3 12.29 -4.84 -2.40
CA ARG A 3 12.64 -3.59 -3.08
C ARG A 3 11.50 -3.15 -4.00
N ILE A 4 10.88 -2.02 -3.68
CA ILE A 4 9.88 -1.36 -4.51
C ILE A 4 10.56 -0.25 -5.32
N THR A 5 10.27 -0.19 -6.61
CA THR A 5 10.70 0.92 -7.47
C THR A 5 9.55 1.90 -7.63
N TRP A 6 9.73 3.14 -7.21
CA TRP A 6 8.72 4.19 -7.35
C TRP A 6 8.97 5.03 -8.60
N ASP A 7 7.96 5.13 -9.47
CA ASP A 7 7.99 6.04 -10.61
C ASP A 7 7.84 7.50 -10.12
N PRO A 8 8.65 8.47 -10.61
CA PRO A 8 8.57 9.85 -10.19
C PRO A 8 7.17 10.49 -10.31
N ASP A 9 6.40 10.12 -11.34
CA ASP A 9 5.04 10.64 -11.53
C ASP A 9 4.09 10.06 -10.48
N ALA A 10 4.27 8.80 -10.10
CA ALA A 10 3.53 8.18 -9.00
C ALA A 10 3.89 8.85 -7.66
N VAL A 11 5.17 9.17 -7.43
CA VAL A 11 5.61 9.92 -6.24
C VAL A 11 4.95 11.29 -6.18
N ALA A 12 5.00 12.06 -7.27
CA ALA A 12 4.38 13.38 -7.35
C ALA A 12 2.86 13.29 -7.10
N HIS A 13 2.19 12.30 -7.69
CA HIS A 13 0.77 12.08 -7.48
C HIS A 13 0.42 11.78 -6.01
N MET A 14 1.14 10.87 -5.36
CA MET A 14 0.91 10.55 -3.94
C MET A 14 1.12 11.77 -3.04
N ARG A 15 2.19 12.52 -3.27
CA ARG A 15 2.50 13.73 -2.51
C ARG A 15 1.41 14.78 -2.67
N ASP A 16 1.09 15.14 -3.91
CA ASP A 16 0.19 16.26 -4.21
C ASP A 16 -1.27 15.92 -3.90
N ARG A 17 -1.69 14.67 -4.13
CA ARG A 17 -3.08 14.25 -3.99
C ARG A 17 -3.41 13.68 -2.62
N HIS A 18 -2.45 13.03 -1.97
CA HIS A 18 -2.68 12.23 -0.77
C HIS A 18 -1.81 12.65 0.41
N GLY A 19 -0.81 13.51 0.21
CA GLY A 19 0.14 13.89 1.26
C GLY A 19 0.98 12.71 1.74
N VAL A 20 1.22 11.72 0.87
CA VAL A 20 1.96 10.50 1.18
C VAL A 20 3.31 10.51 0.45
N GLU A 21 4.37 10.24 1.20
CA GLU A 21 5.72 10.06 0.69
C GLU A 21 6.03 8.56 0.45
N PRO A 22 6.98 8.23 -0.46
CA PRO A 22 7.32 6.83 -0.75
C PRO A 22 7.74 6.03 0.50
N HIS A 23 8.54 6.62 1.39
CA HIS A 23 8.97 5.94 2.62
C HIS A 23 7.81 5.63 3.56
N GLN A 24 6.75 6.44 3.58
CA GLN A 24 5.53 6.17 4.38
C GLN A 24 4.74 5.00 3.79
N ALA A 25 4.66 4.91 2.46
CA ALA A 25 4.08 3.75 1.80
C ALA A 25 4.92 2.48 2.06
N GLU A 26 6.25 2.59 2.07
CA GLU A 26 7.15 1.48 2.42
C GLU A 26 6.97 1.02 3.87
N GLU A 27 6.82 1.94 4.84
CA GLU A 27 6.47 1.58 6.22
C GLU A 27 5.18 0.76 6.30
N ALA A 28 4.15 1.14 5.54
CA ALA A 28 2.89 0.41 5.50
C ALA A 28 3.01 -0.96 4.79
N LEU A 29 4.00 -1.15 3.91
CA LEU A 29 4.31 -2.45 3.32
C LEU A 29 5.12 -3.35 4.26
N ASP A 30 5.99 -2.75 5.08
CA ASP A 30 6.82 -3.43 6.07
C ASP A 30 6.10 -3.66 7.42
N ASP A 31 4.87 -3.15 7.57
CA ASP A 31 4.00 -3.44 8.71
C ASP A 31 3.76 -4.97 8.82
N PRO A 32 4.15 -5.61 9.94
CA PRO A 32 3.97 -7.05 10.13
C PRO A 32 2.51 -7.51 10.04
N GLU A 33 1.58 -6.62 10.36
CA GLU A 33 0.13 -6.88 10.37
C GLU A 33 -0.54 -6.47 9.06
N ALA A 34 0.23 -6.07 8.04
CA ALA A 34 -0.30 -5.57 6.78
C ALA A 34 -1.22 -6.60 6.10
N LEU A 35 -2.42 -6.18 5.76
CA LEU A 35 -3.36 -7.01 5.01
C LEU A 35 -3.01 -6.98 3.53
N LEU A 36 -2.67 -8.14 2.97
CA LEU A 36 -2.44 -8.34 1.54
C LEU A 36 -3.68 -8.88 0.84
N ARG A 37 -4.10 -8.21 -0.24
CA ARG A 37 -5.00 -8.76 -1.26
C ARG A 37 -4.24 -8.91 -2.57
N SER A 38 -3.95 -10.16 -2.93
CA SER A 38 -3.28 -10.53 -4.17
C SER A 38 -4.18 -11.47 -4.99
N PRO A 39 -4.69 -11.04 -6.15
CA PRO A 39 -4.53 -9.70 -6.74
C PRO A 39 -5.32 -8.62 -5.98
N ASP A 40 -4.98 -7.36 -6.23
CA ASP A 40 -5.81 -6.21 -5.87
C ASP A 40 -7.22 -6.42 -6.46
N PRO A 41 -8.28 -6.40 -5.65
CA PRO A 41 -9.65 -6.63 -6.13
C PRO A 41 -10.10 -5.64 -7.21
N ALA A 42 -9.52 -4.44 -7.26
CA ALA A 42 -9.82 -3.45 -8.30
C ALA A 42 -8.95 -3.62 -9.56
N SER A 43 -7.98 -4.53 -9.55
CA SER A 43 -7.08 -4.75 -10.67
C SER A 43 -7.81 -5.43 -11.83
N ARG A 44 -7.91 -4.75 -12.97
CA ARG A 44 -8.46 -5.33 -14.20
C ARG A 44 -7.51 -6.33 -14.86
N SER A 45 -6.20 -6.17 -14.66
CA SER A 45 -5.17 -7.03 -15.24
C SER A 45 -4.77 -8.19 -14.32
N GLY A 46 -5.14 -8.13 -13.03
CA GLY A 46 -4.68 -9.06 -11.99
C GLY A 46 -3.20 -8.88 -11.61
N ARG A 47 -2.52 -7.88 -12.16
CA ARG A 47 -1.06 -7.70 -12.01
C ARG A 47 -0.67 -6.78 -10.85
N SER A 48 -1.63 -6.25 -10.11
CA SER A 48 -1.36 -5.46 -8.91
C SER A 48 -1.82 -6.19 -7.65
N ASP A 49 -1.21 -5.80 -6.53
CA ASP A 49 -1.55 -6.21 -5.18
C ASP A 49 -1.94 -4.97 -4.38
N ARG A 50 -2.84 -5.17 -3.41
CA ARG A 50 -3.25 -4.13 -2.47
C ARG A 50 -2.83 -4.50 -1.07
N TYR A 51 -2.06 -3.62 -0.45
CA TYR A 51 -1.69 -3.69 0.95
C TYR A 51 -2.50 -2.66 1.73
N ILE A 52 -2.88 -3.01 2.96
CA ILE A 52 -3.39 -2.08 3.95
C ILE A 52 -2.54 -2.26 5.19
N GLY A 53 -1.77 -1.23 5.56
CA GLY A 53 -0.82 -1.33 6.68
C GLY A 53 -0.53 0.02 7.31
N TRP A 54 0.10 -0.01 8.47
CA TRP A 54 0.39 1.13 9.31
C TRP A 54 1.68 1.84 8.88
N SER A 55 1.56 3.14 8.54
CA SER A 55 2.72 4.03 8.45
C SER A 55 3.02 4.63 9.80
N THR A 56 4.24 4.42 10.29
CA THR A 56 4.69 4.94 11.58
C THR A 56 4.97 6.43 11.52
N SER A 57 5.62 6.95 10.49
CA SER A 57 5.91 8.39 10.41
C SER A 57 4.65 9.22 10.13
N LEU A 58 3.67 8.66 9.41
CA LEU A 58 2.40 9.33 9.12
C LEU A 58 1.30 9.05 10.17
N GLN A 59 1.55 8.11 11.09
CA GLN A 59 0.64 7.72 12.19
C GLN A 59 -0.77 7.35 11.71
N GLN A 60 -0.87 6.67 10.56
CA GLN A 60 -2.14 6.23 10.00
C GLN A 60 -2.00 4.99 9.14
N LEU A 61 -3.11 4.29 8.94
CA LEU A 61 -3.21 3.23 7.95
C LEU A 61 -3.18 3.80 6.55
N LEU A 62 -2.38 3.20 5.68
CA LEU A 62 -2.32 3.47 4.25
C LEU A 62 -2.82 2.28 3.46
N VAL A 63 -3.44 2.55 2.32
CA VAL A 63 -3.58 1.59 1.24
C VAL A 63 -2.41 1.81 0.29
N VAL A 64 -1.70 0.74 -0.06
CA VAL A 64 -0.58 0.78 -1.01
C VAL A 64 -0.85 -0.18 -2.14
N ILE A 65 -0.69 0.29 -3.38
CA ILE A 65 -0.80 -0.53 -4.59
C ILE A 65 0.59 -0.84 -5.10
N VAL A 66 0.89 -2.14 -5.23
CA VAL A 66 2.14 -2.62 -5.81
C VAL A 66 1.83 -3.31 -7.14
N ILE A 67 2.54 -2.96 -8.19
CA ILE A 67 2.39 -3.52 -9.54
C ILE A 67 3.53 -4.52 -9.77
N ARG A 68 3.17 -5.74 -10.18
CA ARG A 68 4.10 -6.78 -10.63
C ARG A 68 4.30 -6.66 -12.13
N HIS A 69 5.53 -6.45 -12.56
CA HIS A 69 5.88 -6.43 -13.97
C HIS A 69 7.29 -6.99 -14.19
N ASP A 70 7.39 -8.02 -15.03
CA ASP A 70 8.65 -8.66 -15.45
C ASP A 70 9.58 -9.05 -14.28
N GLY A 71 8.99 -9.59 -13.21
CA GLY A 71 9.73 -10.01 -12.00
C GLY A 71 10.13 -8.86 -11.06
N CYS A 72 9.82 -7.62 -11.44
CA CYS A 72 10.03 -6.43 -10.63
C CYS A 72 8.74 -5.96 -9.97
N LEU A 73 8.90 -5.20 -8.89
CA LEU A 73 7.81 -4.60 -8.12
C LEU A 73 7.90 -3.09 -8.18
N PHE A 74 6.80 -2.48 -8.61
CA PHE A 74 6.68 -1.04 -8.78
C PHE A 74 5.61 -0.50 -7.85
N GLY A 75 5.88 0.65 -7.23
CA GLY A 75 4.88 1.36 -6.46
C GLY A 75 3.90 2.05 -7.42
N GLY A 76 2.62 1.68 -7.35
CA GLY A 76 1.58 2.21 -8.21
C GLY A 76 0.92 3.47 -7.66
N ASN A 77 0.52 3.43 -6.39
CA ASN A 77 -0.06 4.56 -5.65
C ASN A 77 -0.15 4.22 -4.15
N ALA A 78 -0.31 5.22 -3.28
CA ALA A 78 -0.62 5.06 -1.87
C ALA A 78 -1.50 6.21 -1.35
N TRP A 79 -2.44 5.89 -0.46
CA TRP A 79 -3.35 6.87 0.11
C TRP A 79 -3.88 6.47 1.50
N PRO A 80 -4.37 7.42 2.32
CA PRO A 80 -4.96 7.11 3.62
C PRO A 80 -6.12 6.13 3.54
N ALA A 81 -6.11 5.13 4.42
CA ALA A 81 -7.19 4.17 4.55
C ALA A 81 -8.49 4.83 5.05
N ASN A 82 -9.62 4.38 4.52
CA ASN A 82 -10.95 4.80 4.99
C ASN A 82 -11.44 3.86 6.12
N ALA A 83 -12.64 4.14 6.65
CA ALA A 83 -13.23 3.35 7.74
C ALA A 83 -13.38 1.85 7.41
N SER A 84 -13.75 1.51 6.17
CA SER A 84 -13.88 0.11 5.74
C SER A 84 -12.53 -0.61 5.69
N HIS A 85 -11.48 0.05 5.21
CA HIS A 85 -10.11 -0.48 5.22
C HIS A 85 -9.59 -0.69 6.65
N ARG A 86 -9.85 0.26 7.54
CA ARG A 86 -9.49 0.16 8.95
C ARG A 86 -10.15 -1.05 9.62
N LYS A 87 -11.46 -1.22 9.41
CA LYS A 87 -12.18 -2.38 9.94
C LYS A 87 -11.59 -3.70 9.45
N LEU A 88 -11.26 -3.81 8.16
CA LEU A 88 -10.64 -5.01 7.60
C LEU A 88 -9.26 -5.31 8.21
N TYR A 89 -8.46 -4.27 8.45
CA TYR A 89 -7.15 -4.40 9.08
C TYR A 89 -7.27 -4.86 10.55
N GLU A 90 -8.20 -4.26 11.30
CA GLU A 90 -8.48 -4.65 12.69
C GLU A 90 -9.00 -6.09 12.79
N GLU A 91 -9.96 -6.48 11.95
CA GLU A 91 -10.46 -7.86 11.88
C GLU A 91 -9.36 -8.89 11.57
N ARG A 92 -8.38 -8.52 10.72
CA ARG A 92 -7.25 -9.38 10.39
C ARG A 92 -6.31 -9.55 11.57
N ARG A 93 -6.01 -8.46 12.27
CA ARG A 93 -5.10 -8.41 13.42
C ARG A 93 -5.65 -9.17 14.63
N ASP A 94 -6.97 -9.14 14.85
CA ASP A 94 -7.59 -9.86 15.97
C ASP A 94 -7.65 -11.40 15.75
N ASN A 95 -7.35 -11.87 14.54
CA ASN A 95 -7.48 -13.28 14.15
C ASN A 95 -6.13 -13.99 13.91
N ASP A 96 -5.03 -13.40 14.37
CA ASP A 96 -3.68 -14.01 14.47
C ASP A 96 -3.24 -14.18 15.93
#